data_AF-A0A925LAQ2-F1
#
_entry.id   AF-A0A925LAQ2-F1
#
_cell.length_a   1.000
_cell.length_b   1.000
_cell.length_c   1.000
_cell.angle_alpha   90.00
_cell.angle_beta   90.00
_cell.angle_gamma   90.00
#
_symmetry.space_group_name_H-M   'P 1'
#
loop_
_entity.id
_entity.type
_entity.pdbx_description
1 polymer ?
#
loop_
_entity_poly.entity_id
_entity_poly.type
_entity_poly.pdbx_seq_one_letter_code
_entity_poly.pdbx_strand_id
1 'polypeptide(L)'
;MEQNYTTEQPEGGVPIKLWTRGVPVEDEAKQQLANAARLPIVFKHIAAMPDVHLGIGATVGSVIPTLRAIIPAAVGVDIGCGMMACKTTLHANDLPDNLAPLRA
;
A
#
# COMPACT_ATOMS: atom_id res chain seq x y z
N MET A 1 8.28 4.31 -23.68
CA MET A 1 7.41 4.56 -22.51
C MET A 1 8.26 5.15 -21.43
N GLU A 2 7.86 6.31 -20.91
CA GLU A 2 8.54 6.96 -19.78
C GLU A 2 8.25 6.18 -18.49
N GLN A 3 9.24 6.03 -17.60
CA GLN A 3 9.00 5.36 -16.31
C GLN A 3 8.08 6.21 -15.44
N ASN A 4 7.01 5.60 -14.91
CA ASN A 4 5.98 6.28 -14.11
C ASN A 4 6.23 6.22 -12.59
N TYR A 5 7.40 5.76 -12.16
CA TYR A 5 7.84 5.70 -10.77
C TYR A 5 9.24 6.30 -10.61
N THR A 6 9.58 6.74 -9.41
CA THR A 6 10.97 7.04 -9.01
C THR A 6 11.57 5.81 -8.33
N THR A 7 12.89 5.68 -8.34
CA THR A 7 13.58 4.60 -7.64
C THR A 7 14.50 5.18 -6.58
N GLU A 8 14.41 4.65 -5.37
CA GLU A 8 15.34 4.91 -4.28
C GLU A 8 16.14 3.63 -4.00
N GLN A 9 17.45 3.79 -3.81
CA GLN A 9 18.35 2.67 -3.55
C GLN A 9 18.91 2.80 -2.13
N PRO A 10 18.31 2.14 -1.12
CA PRO A 10 18.86 2.12 0.21
C PRO A 10 20.20 1.35 0.22
N GLU A 11 21.16 1.85 0.99
CA GLU A 11 22.43 1.16 1.21
C GLU A 11 22.18 -0.22 1.85
N GLY A 12 22.78 -1.26 1.26
CA GLY A 12 22.65 -2.64 1.72
C GLY A 12 21.28 -3.28 1.50
N GLY A 13 20.36 -2.63 0.78
CA GLY A 13 19.01 -3.14 0.52
C GLY A 13 18.69 -3.31 -0.97
N VAL A 14 17.51 -3.86 -1.25
CA VAL A 14 16.95 -3.88 -2.60
C VAL A 14 16.42 -2.49 -3.00
N PRO A 15 16.29 -2.18 -4.30
CA PRO A 15 15.66 -0.94 -4.73
C PRO A 15 14.21 -0.82 -4.26
N ILE A 16 13.77 0.40 -4.00
CA ILE A 16 12.39 0.78 -3.70
C ILE A 16 11.86 1.57 -4.90
N LYS A 17 10.73 1.14 -5.45
CA LYS A 17 10.01 1.87 -6.52
C LYS A 17 8.85 2.64 -5.93
N LEU A 18 8.79 3.96 -6.18
CA LEU A 18 7.80 4.84 -5.59
C LEU A 18 6.89 5.44 -6.67
N TRP A 19 5.58 5.24 -6.51
CA TRP A 19 4.53 5.88 -7.31
C TRP A 19 3.98 7.14 -6.64
N THR A 20 4.85 7.96 -6.08
CA THR A 20 4.47 9.09 -5.21
C THR A 20 4.73 10.46 -5.86
N ARG A 21 4.85 10.52 -7.19
CA ARG A 21 5.11 11.78 -7.91
C ARG A 21 3.98 12.79 -7.63
N GLY A 22 4.33 13.91 -7.01
CA GLY A 22 3.36 14.95 -6.63
C GLY A 22 2.61 14.67 -5.32
N VAL A 23 2.97 13.60 -4.60
CA VAL A 23 2.39 13.25 -3.29
C VAL A 23 3.50 13.28 -2.24
N PRO A 24 3.38 14.08 -1.17
CA PRO A 24 4.36 14.08 -0.10
C PRO A 24 4.34 12.74 0.65
N VAL A 25 5.53 12.26 1.01
CA VAL A 25 5.71 11.05 1.82
C VAL A 25 6.49 11.43 3.07
N GLU A 26 5.97 11.03 4.23
CA GLU A 26 6.55 11.22 5.55
C GLU A 26 7.95 10.57 5.62
N ASP A 27 8.88 11.20 6.34
CA ASP A 27 10.25 10.68 6.43
C ASP A 27 10.31 9.37 7.21
N GLU A 28 9.41 9.18 8.19
CA GLU A 28 9.22 7.94 8.92
C GLU A 28 8.78 6.80 8.00
N ALA A 29 7.88 7.07 7.04
CA ALA A 29 7.46 6.08 6.05
C ALA A 29 8.62 5.71 5.11
N LYS A 30 9.41 6.68 4.65
CA LYS A 30 10.62 6.42 3.84
C LYS A 30 11.63 5.57 4.60
N GLN A 31 11.87 5.89 5.88
CA GLN A 31 12.77 5.13 6.72
C GLN A 31 12.28 3.69 6.93
N GLN A 32 10.97 3.50 7.13
CA GLN A 32 10.37 2.18 7.28
C GLN A 32 10.49 1.35 5.99
N LEU A 33 10.29 1.96 4.81
CA LEU A 33 10.56 1.32 3.51
C LEU A 33 12.04 0.92 3.37
N ALA A 34 12.97 1.81 3.74
CA ALA A 34 14.41 1.56 3.69
C ALA A 34 14.83 0.41 4.64
N ASN A 35 14.23 0.34 5.82
CA ASN A 35 14.46 -0.74 6.77
C ASN A 35 13.95 -2.08 6.21
N ALA A 36 12.74 -2.11 5.65
CA ALA A 36 12.19 -3.30 5.03
C ALA A 36 13.03 -3.76 3.83
N ALA A 37 13.49 -2.84 2.99
CA ALA A 37 14.30 -3.13 1.80
C ALA A 37 15.66 -3.79 2.13
N ARG A 38 16.18 -3.61 3.34
CA ARG A 38 17.42 -4.24 3.83
C ARG A 38 17.22 -5.66 4.36
N LEU A 39 15.98 -6.13 4.50
CA LEU A 39 15.74 -7.49 4.96
C LEU A 39 16.24 -8.50 3.91
N PRO A 40 17.03 -9.51 4.31
CA PRO A 40 17.65 -10.46 3.36
C PRO A 40 16.65 -11.36 2.62
N ILE A 41 15.41 -11.40 3.11
CA ILE A 41 14.31 -12.18 2.54
C ILE A 41 13.54 -11.42 1.45
N VAL A 42 13.76 -10.11 1.29
CA VAL A 42 13.03 -9.32 0.28
C VAL A 42 13.56 -9.62 -1.11
N PHE A 43 12.64 -9.91 -2.02
CA PHE A 43 12.95 -10.39 -3.36
C PHE A 43 12.91 -9.25 -4.38
N LYS A 44 14.08 -8.91 -4.97
CA LYS A 44 14.30 -7.94 -6.06
C LYS A 44 14.02 -6.47 -5.75
N HIS A 45 12.85 -6.10 -5.22
CA HIS A 45 12.48 -4.71 -4.94
C HIS A 45 11.23 -4.61 -4.04
N ILE A 46 11.07 -3.45 -3.41
CA ILE A 46 9.80 -3.02 -2.78
C ILE A 46 9.07 -2.06 -3.72
N ALA A 47 7.73 -2.07 -3.71
CA ALA A 47 6.91 -1.07 -4.38
C ALA A 47 6.09 -0.27 -3.36
N ALA A 48 6.16 1.06 -3.42
CA ALA A 48 5.39 1.98 -2.60
C ALA A 48 4.34 2.69 -3.46
N MET A 49 3.08 2.57 -3.06
CA MET A 49 1.92 3.14 -3.74
C MET A 49 1.78 4.64 -3.39
N PRO A 50 0.96 5.41 -4.13
CA PRO A 50 0.78 6.85 -3.87
C PRO A 50 0.24 7.17 -2.46
N ASP A 51 -0.46 6.23 -1.82
CA ASP A 51 -1.06 6.34 -0.49
C ASP A 51 -0.14 5.82 0.64
N VAL A 52 1.14 5.58 0.34
CA VAL A 52 2.10 5.08 1.32
C VAL A 52 2.25 6.03 2.51
N HIS A 53 2.17 5.48 3.71
CA HIS A 53 2.35 6.23 4.96
C HIS A 53 2.87 5.32 6.07
N LEU A 54 3.25 5.93 7.19
CA LEU A 54 3.75 5.23 8.36
C LEU A 54 2.75 4.18 8.84
N GLY A 55 3.21 2.94 9.03
CA GLY A 55 2.43 1.87 9.62
C GLY A 55 3.13 1.22 10.81
N ILE A 56 2.51 0.19 11.38
CA ILE A 56 3.06 -0.56 12.51
C ILE A 56 3.83 -1.77 11.97
N GLY A 57 5.16 -1.73 12.07
CA GLY A 57 6.05 -2.78 11.57
C GLY A 57 6.42 -2.63 10.08
N ALA A 58 5.43 -2.48 9.20
CA ALA A 58 5.62 -2.10 7.79
C ALA A 58 4.77 -0.86 7.43
N THR A 59 5.09 -0.20 6.32
CA THR A 59 4.26 0.89 5.79
C THR A 59 2.96 0.36 5.23
N VAL A 60 1.88 1.12 5.42
CA VAL A 60 0.65 0.94 4.65
C VAL A 60 0.91 1.39 3.22
N GLY A 61 0.24 0.80 2.22
CA GLY A 61 0.44 1.16 0.82
C GLY A 61 1.77 0.66 0.23
N SER A 62 2.31 -0.45 0.72
CA SER A 62 3.52 -1.07 0.19
C SER A 62 3.32 -2.52 -0.24
N VAL A 63 4.12 -2.96 -1.22
CA VAL A 63 4.25 -4.35 -1.65
C VAL A 63 5.67 -4.81 -1.36
N ILE A 64 5.80 -5.80 -0.46
CA ILE A 64 7.07 -6.32 0.01
C ILE A 64 7.14 -7.81 -0.37
N PRO A 65 7.64 -8.15 -1.57
CA PRO A 65 7.78 -9.54 -1.99
C PRO A 65 8.88 -10.22 -1.19
N THR A 66 8.61 -11.42 -0.65
CA THR A 66 9.58 -12.19 0.13
C THR A 66 9.84 -13.56 -0.49
N LEU A 67 11.04 -14.11 -0.26
CA LEU A 67 11.40 -15.47 -0.67
C LEU A 67 11.49 -16.37 0.57
N ARG A 68 10.70 -17.45 0.59
CA ARG A 68 10.73 -18.51 1.63
C ARG A 68 10.50 -18.02 3.07
N ALA A 69 9.90 -16.84 3.24
CA ALA A 69 9.60 -16.26 4.55
C ALA A 69 8.32 -15.42 4.47
N ILE A 70 7.66 -15.25 5.62
CA ILE A 70 6.51 -14.36 5.78
C ILE A 70 6.85 -13.26 6.79
N ILE A 71 6.28 -12.07 6.62
CA ILE A 71 6.38 -10.95 7.57
C ILE A 71 4.96 -10.65 8.05
N PRO A 72 4.50 -11.19 9.19
CA PRO A 72 3.12 -10.98 9.65
C PRO A 72 2.74 -9.50 9.78
N ALA A 73 3.65 -8.67 10.29
CA ALA A 73 3.44 -7.23 10.42
C ALA A 73 3.26 -6.50 9.07
N ALA A 74 3.72 -7.08 7.95
CA ALA A 74 3.52 -6.51 6.61
C ALA A 74 2.13 -6.82 6.03
N VAL A 75 1.36 -7.74 6.63
CA VAL A 75 -0.04 -8.00 6.26
C VAL A 75 -0.97 -6.98 6.91
N GLY A 76 -0.66 -6.56 8.13
CA GLY A 76 -1.48 -5.68 8.94
C GLY A 76 -2.23 -6.41 10.06
N VAL A 77 -2.76 -5.65 11.01
CA VAL A 77 -3.48 -6.20 12.17
C VAL A 77 -4.89 -6.69 11.82
N ASP A 78 -5.51 -6.11 10.79
CA ASP A 78 -6.84 -6.47 10.27
C ASP A 78 -6.68 -7.35 9.02
N ILE A 79 -6.43 -8.63 9.24
CA ILE A 79 -6.16 -9.60 8.15
C ILE A 79 -7.45 -9.83 7.36
N GLY A 80 -7.38 -9.58 6.06
CA GLY A 80 -8.54 -9.68 5.18
C GLY A 80 -9.31 -8.38 5.02
N CYS A 81 -8.82 -7.28 5.60
CA CYS A 81 -9.30 -5.94 5.27
C CYS A 81 -9.27 -5.74 3.75
N GLY A 82 -10.40 -5.27 3.22
CA GLY A 82 -10.62 -5.16 1.79
C GLY A 82 -12.04 -4.69 1.50
N MET A 83 -12.33 -4.52 0.22
CA MET A 83 -13.61 -4.02 -0.25
C MET A 83 -14.27 -5.02 -1.19
N MET A 84 -15.58 -5.13 -1.09
CA MET A 84 -16.42 -5.82 -2.06
C MET A 84 -17.40 -4.81 -2.65
N ALA A 85 -17.56 -4.81 -3.97
CA ALA A 85 -18.56 -4.02 -4.66
C ALA A 85 -19.51 -4.98 -5.41
N CYS A 86 -20.80 -4.84 -5.17
CA CYS A 86 -21.84 -5.58 -5.89
C CYS A 86 -22.61 -4.63 -6.80
N LYS A 87 -22.64 -4.95 -8.10
CA LYS A 87 -23.40 -4.17 -9.07
C LYS A 87 -24.89 -4.51 -8.93
N THR A 88 -25.71 -3.48 -8.74
CA THR A 88 -27.17 -3.62 -8.71
C THR A 88 -27.78 -3.26 -10.07
N THR A 89 -29.09 -3.46 -10.20
CA THR A 89 -29.88 -2.98 -11.34
C THR A 89 -30.40 -1.56 -11.16
N LEU A 90 -30.11 -0.92 -10.02
CA LEU A 90 -30.63 0.42 -9.68
C LEU A 90 -29.68 1.51 -10.17
N HIS A 91 -30.26 2.63 -10.57
CA HIS A 91 -29.58 3.88 -10.87
C HIS A 91 -29.67 4.85 -9.69
N ALA A 92 -28.87 5.92 -9.71
CA ALA A 92 -28.90 6.94 -8.66
C ALA A 92 -30.30 7.55 -8.47
N ASN A 93 -31.07 7.73 -9.55
CA ASN A 93 -32.42 8.29 -9.50
C ASN A 93 -33.49 7.31 -8.98
N ASP A 94 -33.16 6.02 -8.84
CA ASP A 94 -34.06 5.04 -8.21
C ASP A 94 -33.95 5.06 -6.68
N LEU A 95 -32.98 5.81 -6.13
CA LEU A 95 -32.71 5.92 -4.71
C LEU A 95 -33.25 7.24 -4.14
N PRO A 96 -33.72 7.25 -2.88
CA PRO A 96 -34.10 8.48 -2.20
C PRO A 96 -32.86 9.35 -1.93
N ASP A 97 -33.04 10.68 -1.83
CA ASP A 97 -31.97 11.62 -1.47
C ASP A 97 -31.31 11.30 -0.13
N ASN A 98 -32.07 10.68 0.79
CA ASN A 98 -31.57 10.25 2.09
C ASN A 98 -31.47 8.71 2.18
N LEU A 99 -30.23 8.21 2.21
CA LEU A 99 -29.94 6.77 2.35
C LEU A 99 -29.84 6.28 3.81
N ALA A 100 -29.99 7.15 4.81
CA ALA A 100 -29.90 6.75 6.21
C ALA A 100 -30.85 5.58 6.58
N PRO A 101 -32.11 5.53 6.11
CA PRO A 101 -33.00 4.41 6.40
C PRO A 101 -32.54 3.05 5.83
N LEU A 102 -31.68 3.05 4.80
CA LEU A 102 -31.15 1.83 4.17
C LEU A 102 -29.87 1.31 4.85
N ARG A 103 -29.26 2.10 5.72
CA ARG A 103 -27.99 1.77 6.42
C ARG A 103 -28.20 1.40 7.89
N ALA A 104 -29.44 1.50 8.38
CA ALA A 104 -29.81 1.22 9.77
C ALA A 104 -29.92 -0.29 10.04
#